data_AF-A0A1I1RUU2-F1
#
_entry.id   AF-A0A1I1RUU2-F1
#
_cell.length_a   1.000
_cell.length_b   1.000
_cell.length_c   1.000
_cell.angle_alpha   90.00
_cell.angle_beta   90.00
_cell.angle_gamma   90.00
#
_symmetry.space_group_name_H-M   'P 1'
#
loop_
_entity.id
_entity.type
_entity.pdbx_description
1 polymer ?
#
loop_
_entity_poly.entity_id
_entity_poly.type
_entity_poly.pdbx_seq_one_letter_code
_entity_poly.pdbx_strand_id
1 'polypeptide(L)'
;MDKKRLRKMRIKQVSVINTLIIVFIIIFFTFVGGLEITQSQFFLILGIIILAQTLVRWFKRKSTKSIIPVFEQVATYEKQKMGKEWKKQYNTGTISNLFLSGIFLLQAYLFTGVNDRGIHIDKGFMLVTFLISAVIINVALYFHIRKVDQSHTASEFKGYTLKSYLIGAAGGVALTFIFFTGLIFYVLTFR
;
A
#
# COMPACT_ATOMS: atom_id res chain seq x y z
N MET A 1 -19.09 -0.71 20.76
CA MET A 1 -19.79 -1.09 19.52
C MET A 1 -20.18 -2.56 19.63
N ASP A 2 -21.42 -2.92 19.27
CA ASP A 2 -21.88 -4.31 19.32
C ASP A 2 -21.06 -5.23 18.38
N LYS A 3 -20.83 -6.49 18.80
CA LYS A 3 -20.02 -7.50 18.09
C LYS A 3 -20.56 -7.78 16.69
N LYS A 4 -21.89 -7.85 16.50
CA LYS A 4 -22.49 -8.08 15.17
C LYS A 4 -22.21 -6.91 14.22
N ARG A 5 -22.33 -5.68 14.73
CA ARG A 5 -22.02 -4.47 13.97
C ARG A 5 -20.54 -4.38 13.61
N LEU A 6 -19.63 -4.74 14.51
CA LEU A 6 -18.19 -4.82 14.26
C LEU A 6 -17.86 -5.82 13.15
N ARG A 7 -18.41 -7.03 13.22
CA ARG A 7 -18.22 -8.05 12.18
C ARG A 7 -18.69 -7.55 10.82
N LYS A 8 -19.88 -6.94 10.73
CA LYS A 8 -20.42 -6.38 9.48
C LYS A 8 -19.51 -5.28 8.92
N MET A 9 -18.96 -4.40 9.77
CA MET A 9 -18.02 -3.37 9.36
C MET A 9 -16.73 -3.96 8.80
N ARG A 10 -16.12 -4.94 9.49
CA ARG A 10 -14.87 -5.58 9.04
C ARG A 10 -15.04 -6.35 7.72
N ILE A 11 -16.15 -7.06 7.55
CA ILE A 11 -16.47 -7.74 6.27
C ILE A 11 -16.57 -6.73 5.13
N LYS A 12 -17.28 -5.60 5.35
CA LYS A 12 -17.36 -4.53 4.35
C LYS A 12 -16.00 -3.91 4.06
N GLN A 13 -15.16 -3.69 5.07
CA GLN A 13 -13.81 -3.15 4.89
C GLN A 13 -12.98 -4.05 3.97
N VAL A 14 -12.94 -5.36 4.26
CA VAL A 14 -12.20 -6.34 3.46
C VAL A 14 -12.75 -6.42 2.03
N SER A 15 -14.08 -6.47 1.89
CA SER A 15 -14.74 -6.53 0.58
C SER A 15 -14.44 -5.30 -0.27
N VAL A 16 -14.52 -4.09 0.29
CA VAL A 16 -14.21 -2.85 -0.43
C VAL A 16 -12.73 -2.79 -0.80
N ILE A 17 -11.80 -3.15 0.10
CA ILE A 17 -10.37 -3.16 -0.19
C ILE A 17 -10.05 -4.12 -1.34
N ASN A 18 -10.58 -5.35 -1.31
CA ASN A 18 -10.35 -6.32 -2.38
C ASN A 18 -10.97 -5.88 -3.72
N THR A 19 -12.16 -5.29 -3.68
CA THR A 19 -12.79 -4.72 -4.89
C THR A 19 -11.93 -3.61 -5.48
N LEU A 20 -11.42 -2.69 -4.65
CA LEU A 20 -10.53 -1.62 -5.10
C LEU A 20 -9.22 -2.16 -5.68
N ILE A 21 -8.63 -3.21 -5.09
CA ILE A 21 -7.43 -3.87 -5.62
C ILE A 21 -7.71 -4.43 -7.02
N ILE A 22 -8.81 -5.16 -7.20
CA ILE A 22 -9.19 -5.74 -8.50
C ILE A 22 -9.40 -4.63 -9.55
N VAL A 23 -10.16 -3.59 -9.19
CA VAL A 23 -10.38 -2.44 -10.09
C VAL A 23 -9.06 -1.77 -10.46
N PHE A 24 -8.15 -1.59 -9.50
CA PHE A 24 -6.85 -0.99 -9.76
C PHE A 24 -5.98 -1.85 -10.68
N ILE A 25 -6.01 -3.18 -10.52
CA ILE A 25 -5.34 -4.13 -11.43
C ILE A 25 -5.89 -3.97 -12.86
N ILE A 26 -7.21 -3.99 -13.03
CA ILE A 26 -7.83 -3.85 -14.36
C ILE A 26 -7.43 -2.53 -15.02
N ILE A 27 -7.51 -1.42 -14.29
CA ILE A 27 -7.07 -0.10 -14.77
C ILE A 27 -5.60 -0.16 -15.16
N PHE A 28 -4.73 -0.68 -14.29
CA PHE A 28 -3.30 -0.77 -14.54
C PHE A 28 -2.97 -1.55 -15.82
N PHE A 29 -3.54 -2.74 -16.00
CA PHE A 29 -3.32 -3.55 -17.20
C PHE A 29 -3.85 -2.87 -18.46
N THR A 30 -4.97 -2.13 -18.36
CA THR A 30 -5.52 -1.37 -19.49
C THR A 30 -4.58 -0.22 -19.87
N PHE A 31 -4.07 0.52 -18.88
CA PHE A 31 -3.14 1.63 -19.11
C PHE A 31 -1.81 1.14 -19.69
N VAL A 32 -1.18 0.12 -19.09
CA VAL A 32 0.12 -0.39 -19.57
C VAL A 32 -0.02 -1.17 -20.88
N GLY A 33 -1.15 -1.83 -21.11
CA GLY A 33 -1.41 -2.58 -22.34
C GLY A 33 -1.87 -1.72 -23.52
N GLY A 34 -2.49 -0.56 -23.26
CA GLY A 34 -3.06 0.30 -24.30
C GLY A 34 -2.25 1.57 -24.59
N LEU A 35 -1.33 1.97 -23.70
CA LEU A 35 -0.50 3.16 -23.87
C LEU A 35 0.99 2.77 -23.85
N GLU A 36 1.75 3.30 -24.79
CA GLU A 36 3.22 3.18 -24.83
C GLU A 36 3.86 4.13 -23.81
N ILE A 37 3.68 3.82 -22.52
CA ILE A 37 4.22 4.62 -21.43
C ILE A 37 5.71 4.30 -21.26
N THR A 38 6.53 5.34 -21.20
CA THR A 38 7.97 5.17 -20.94
C THR A 38 8.25 4.94 -19.45
N GLN A 39 9.41 4.38 -19.13
CA GLN A 39 9.78 4.08 -17.74
C GLN A 39 9.81 5.35 -16.86
N SER A 40 10.31 6.46 -17.41
CA SER A 40 10.31 7.75 -16.71
C SER A 40 8.88 8.24 -16.40
N GLN A 41 7.98 8.17 -17.38
CA GLN A 41 6.59 8.60 -17.27
C GLN A 41 5.82 7.78 -16.24
N PHE A 42 6.04 6.47 -16.19
CA PHE A 42 5.40 5.60 -15.22
C PHE A 42 5.76 5.97 -13.78
N PHE A 43 7.04 6.15 -13.48
CA PHE A 43 7.48 6.55 -12.15
C PHE A 43 7.03 7.99 -11.82
N LEU A 44 6.99 8.88 -12.81
CA LEU A 44 6.47 10.22 -12.63
C LEU A 44 4.99 10.19 -12.21
N ILE A 45 4.16 9.43 -12.93
CA ILE A 45 2.73 9.28 -12.64
C ILE A 45 2.53 8.70 -11.23
N LEU A 46 3.23 7.62 -10.88
CA LEU A 46 3.14 7.02 -9.55
C LEU A 46 3.59 8.00 -8.45
N GLY A 47 4.71 8.70 -8.67
CA GLY A 47 5.22 9.71 -7.74
C GLY A 47 4.21 10.82 -7.49
N ILE A 48 3.61 11.36 -8.56
CA ILE A 48 2.58 12.41 -8.47
C ILE A 48 1.33 11.89 -7.75
N ILE A 49 0.84 10.69 -8.07
CA ILE A 49 -0.34 10.11 -7.43
C ILE A 49 -0.12 9.97 -5.91
N ILE A 50 1.02 9.41 -5.50
CA ILE A 50 1.33 9.20 -4.08
C ILE A 50 1.55 10.54 -3.37
N LEU A 51 2.21 11.49 -4.03
CA LEU A 51 2.39 12.84 -3.48
C LEU A 51 1.05 13.55 -3.28
N ALA A 52 0.17 13.52 -4.28
CA ALA A 52 -1.16 14.11 -4.20
C ALA A 52 -1.99 13.48 -3.05
N GLN A 53 -1.97 12.15 -2.92
CA GLN A 53 -2.63 11.45 -1.80
C GLN A 53 -2.05 11.89 -0.44
N THR A 54 -0.74 12.07 -0.37
CA THR A 54 -0.04 12.51 0.85
C THR A 54 -0.43 13.94 1.21
N LEU A 55 -0.50 14.84 0.24
CA LEU A 55 -0.96 16.22 0.44
C LEU A 55 -2.42 16.27 0.90
N VAL A 56 -3.32 15.53 0.24
CA VAL A 56 -4.73 15.42 0.66
C VAL A 56 -4.82 14.91 2.11
N ARG A 57 -4.02 13.90 2.46
CA ARG A 57 -3.95 13.38 3.83
C ARG A 57 -3.40 14.42 4.80
N TRP A 58 -2.42 15.22 4.42
CA TRP A 58 -1.91 16.31 5.26
C TRP A 58 -2.99 17.36 5.51
N PHE A 59 -3.67 17.84 4.46
CA PHE A 59 -4.73 18.85 4.56
C PHE A 59 -5.92 18.37 5.38
N LYS A 60 -6.24 17.06 5.36
CA LYS A 60 -7.29 16.47 6.20
C LYS A 60 -6.97 16.50 7.70
N ARG A 61 -5.78 16.92 8.14
CA ARG A 61 -5.40 17.16 9.55
C ARG A 61 -5.87 16.06 10.52
N LYS A 62 -5.65 14.78 10.18
CA LYS A 62 -6.00 13.61 11.02
C LYS A 62 -7.53 13.42 11.22
N SER A 63 -8.33 13.97 10.30
CA SER A 63 -9.75 13.67 10.19
C SER A 63 -9.98 12.22 9.77
N THR A 64 -11.06 11.63 10.26
CA THR A 64 -11.51 10.27 9.88
C THR A 64 -12.43 10.28 8.67
N LYS A 65 -12.81 11.47 8.16
CA LYS A 65 -13.73 11.62 7.02
C LYS A 65 -13.18 10.98 5.76
N SER A 66 -14.01 10.13 5.16
CA SER A 66 -13.71 9.40 3.92
C SER A 66 -14.86 9.54 2.94
N ILE A 67 -14.54 9.47 1.64
CA ILE A 67 -15.54 9.40 0.57
C ILE A 67 -16.29 8.06 0.67
N ILE A 68 -15.59 6.99 1.05
CA ILE A 68 -16.19 5.67 1.24
C ILE A 68 -16.59 5.51 2.71
N PRO A 69 -17.90 5.37 3.02
CA PRO A 69 -18.39 5.38 4.40
C PRO A 69 -17.78 4.28 5.28
N VAL A 70 -17.44 3.12 4.72
CA VAL A 70 -16.84 2.03 5.51
C VAL A 70 -15.48 2.43 6.08
N PHE A 71 -14.68 3.20 5.34
CA PHE A 71 -13.37 3.64 5.82
C PHE A 71 -13.48 4.71 6.90
N GLU A 72 -14.50 5.57 6.84
CA GLU A 72 -14.77 6.53 7.92
C GLU A 72 -15.19 5.82 9.21
N GLN A 73 -16.06 4.81 9.11
CA GLN A 73 -16.48 4.00 10.26
C GLN A 73 -15.29 3.29 10.91
N VAL A 74 -14.45 2.65 10.09
CA VAL A 74 -13.23 1.96 10.54
C VAL A 74 -12.26 2.94 11.18
N ALA A 75 -11.96 4.07 10.53
CA ALA A 75 -11.00 5.04 11.02
C ALA A 75 -11.47 5.69 12.33
N THR A 76 -12.78 5.93 12.47
CA THR A 76 -13.37 6.45 13.71
C THR A 76 -13.25 5.43 14.84
N TYR A 77 -13.57 4.16 14.58
CA TYR A 77 -13.41 3.08 15.55
C TYR A 77 -11.94 2.91 15.99
N GLU A 78 -11.01 2.84 15.04
CA GLU A 78 -9.58 2.67 15.30
C GLU A 78 -8.98 3.86 16.06
N LYS A 79 -9.36 5.09 15.68
CA LYS A 79 -8.92 6.30 16.37
C LYS A 79 -9.38 6.34 17.82
N GLN A 80 -10.63 5.93 18.10
CA GLN A 80 -11.16 5.84 19.46
C GLN A 80 -10.40 4.77 20.28
N LYS A 81 -10.09 3.63 19.67
CA LYS A 81 -9.47 2.50 20.37
C LYS A 81 -7.98 2.68 20.65
N MET A 82 -7.23 3.21 19.68
CA MET A 82 -5.78 3.33 19.75
C MET A 82 -5.30 4.69 20.29
N GLY A 83 -6.14 5.73 20.23
CA GLY A 83 -5.84 7.05 20.79
C GLY A 83 -4.57 7.70 20.20
N LYS A 84 -3.53 7.88 21.03
CA LYS A 84 -2.26 8.49 20.61
C LYS A 84 -1.53 7.65 19.56
N GLU A 85 -1.62 6.33 19.64
CA GLU A 85 -0.92 5.45 18.71
C GLU A 85 -1.50 5.55 17.30
N TRP A 86 -2.82 5.79 17.17
CA TRP A 86 -3.44 6.07 15.87
C TRP A 86 -2.84 7.32 15.20
N LYS A 87 -2.58 8.38 15.99
CA LYS A 87 -1.94 9.60 15.48
C LYS A 87 -0.51 9.33 15.02
N LYS A 88 0.22 8.46 15.74
CA LYS A 88 1.57 8.02 15.34
C LYS A 88 1.52 7.25 14.04
N GLN A 89 0.66 6.24 13.92
CA GLN A 89 0.44 5.49 12.69
C GLN A 89 0.05 6.38 11.51
N TYR A 90 -0.82 7.37 11.75
CA TYR A 90 -1.19 8.35 10.72
C TYR A 90 0.01 9.16 10.22
N ASN A 91 0.81 9.70 11.15
CA ASN A 91 1.98 10.51 10.82
C ASN A 91 3.06 9.67 10.13
N THR A 92 3.39 8.50 10.68
CA THR A 92 4.37 7.59 10.08
C THR A 92 3.96 7.20 8.67
N GLY A 93 2.68 6.86 8.43
CA GLY A 93 2.20 6.57 7.08
C GLY A 93 2.27 7.76 6.13
N THR A 94 2.04 8.98 6.62
CA THR A 94 2.18 10.20 5.80
C THR A 94 3.64 10.44 5.42
N ILE A 95 4.56 10.28 6.37
CA ILE A 95 6.01 10.43 6.14
C ILE A 95 6.52 9.35 5.19
N SER A 96 6.12 8.09 5.38
CA SER A 96 6.51 7.00 4.49
C SER A 96 6.02 7.20 3.06
N ASN A 97 4.78 7.67 2.87
CA ASN A 97 4.28 7.99 1.53
C ASN A 97 5.03 9.16 0.89
N LEU A 98 5.38 10.18 1.68
CA LEU A 98 6.21 11.28 1.19
C LEU A 98 7.58 10.78 0.71
N PHE A 99 8.25 9.97 1.52
CA PHE A 99 9.53 9.35 1.15
C PHE A 99 9.42 8.49 -0.11
N LEU A 100 8.39 7.65 -0.20
CA LEU A 100 8.13 6.81 -1.37
C LEU A 100 7.85 7.65 -2.63
N SER A 101 7.09 8.75 -2.51
CA SER A 101 6.88 9.66 -3.64
C SER A 101 8.18 10.31 -4.10
N GLY A 102 9.05 10.70 -3.18
CA GLY A 102 10.38 11.23 -3.49
C GLY A 102 11.25 10.22 -4.23
N ILE A 103 11.22 8.94 -3.81
CA ILE A 103 11.92 7.85 -4.52
C ILE A 103 11.42 7.73 -5.95
N PHE A 104 10.10 7.71 -6.18
CA PHE A 104 9.55 7.57 -7.53
C PHE A 104 9.84 8.78 -8.42
N LEU A 105 9.77 10.00 -7.88
CA LEU A 105 10.14 11.20 -8.63
C LEU A 105 11.64 11.22 -8.97
N LEU A 106 12.49 10.78 -8.05
CA LEU A 106 13.91 10.63 -8.32
C LEU A 106 14.16 9.57 -9.40
N GLN A 107 13.48 8.43 -9.35
CA GLN A 107 13.58 7.41 -10.40
C GLN A 107 13.11 7.95 -11.75
N ALA A 108 12.01 8.70 -11.79
CA ALA A 108 11.53 9.33 -13.01
C ALA A 108 12.61 10.23 -13.63
N TYR A 109 13.26 11.07 -12.81
CA TYR A 109 14.37 11.92 -13.24
C TYR A 109 15.56 11.10 -13.75
N LEU A 110 15.98 10.06 -13.02
CA LEU A 110 17.13 9.22 -13.39
C LEU A 110 16.91 8.42 -14.68
N PHE A 111 15.68 8.05 -14.99
CA PHE A 111 15.32 7.32 -16.22
C PHE A 111 14.99 8.24 -17.40
N THR A 112 15.01 9.57 -17.22
CA THR A 112 14.76 10.52 -18.31
C THR A 112 15.99 10.59 -19.25
N GLY A 113 15.80 10.48 -20.56
CA GLY A 113 16.86 10.64 -21.57
C GLY A 113 17.13 9.38 -22.40
N VAL A 114 18.40 9.12 -22.74
CA VAL A 114 18.84 8.09 -23.72
C VAL A 114 18.43 6.64 -23.34
N ASN A 115 18.05 6.42 -22.07
CA ASN A 115 17.60 5.12 -21.56
C ASN A 115 16.08 4.98 -21.43
N ASP A 116 15.30 5.99 -21.85
CA ASP A 116 13.85 5.99 -21.68
C ASP A 116 13.19 5.08 -22.73
N ARG A 117 13.19 3.78 -22.45
CA ARG A 117 12.51 2.77 -23.25
C ARG A 117 11.06 2.66 -22.81
N GLY A 118 10.19 2.31 -23.76
CA GLY A 118 8.82 1.88 -23.44
C GLY A 118 8.86 0.73 -22.44
N ILE A 119 7.93 0.74 -21.48
CA ILE A 119 7.83 -0.33 -20.48
C ILE A 119 7.40 -1.62 -21.16
N HIS A 120 8.35 -2.54 -21.31
CA HIS A 120 8.08 -3.90 -21.77
C HIS A 120 8.20 -4.83 -20.56
N ILE A 121 7.19 -4.81 -19.70
CA ILE A 121 7.09 -5.75 -18.59
C ILE A 121 6.33 -6.99 -19.06
N ASP A 122 6.89 -8.16 -18.80
CA ASP A 122 6.20 -9.42 -19.02
C ASP A 122 4.86 -9.44 -18.25
N LYS A 123 3.76 -9.65 -18.98
CA LYS A 123 2.40 -9.60 -18.42
C LYS A 123 2.19 -10.69 -17.35
N GLY A 124 2.85 -11.83 -17.50
CA GLY A 124 2.83 -12.91 -16.52
C GLY A 124 3.52 -12.51 -15.21
N PHE A 125 4.73 -11.99 -15.29
CA PHE A 125 5.49 -11.47 -14.15
C PHE A 125 4.72 -10.35 -13.42
N MET A 126 4.10 -9.45 -14.17
CA MET A 126 3.26 -8.39 -13.63
C MET A 126 2.06 -8.95 -12.87
N LEU A 127 1.32 -9.91 -13.45
CA LEU A 127 0.17 -10.54 -12.82
C LEU A 127 0.56 -11.24 -11.52
N VAL A 128 1.65 -12.02 -11.54
CA VAL A 128 2.18 -12.69 -10.34
C VAL A 128 2.54 -11.68 -9.26
N THR A 129 3.19 -10.57 -9.62
CA THR A 129 3.55 -9.50 -8.69
C THR A 129 2.31 -8.87 -8.03
N PHE A 130 1.24 -8.63 -8.81
CA PHE A 130 -0.04 -8.14 -8.27
C PHE A 130 -0.72 -9.14 -7.35
N LEU A 131 -0.73 -10.43 -7.70
CA LEU A 131 -1.32 -11.48 -6.86
C LEU A 131 -0.58 -11.61 -5.53
N ILE A 132 0.76 -11.62 -5.55
CA ILE A 132 1.58 -11.63 -4.33
C ILE A 132 1.29 -10.38 -3.49
N SER A 133 1.22 -9.21 -4.11
CA SER A 133 0.90 -7.95 -3.41
C SER A 133 -0.49 -7.99 -2.77
N ALA A 134 -1.49 -8.54 -3.48
CA ALA A 134 -2.85 -8.69 -2.95
C ALA A 134 -2.87 -9.64 -1.74
N VAL A 135 -2.11 -10.73 -1.76
CA VAL A 135 -1.96 -11.63 -0.60
C VAL A 135 -1.32 -10.89 0.56
N ILE A 136 -0.22 -10.17 0.35
CA ILE A 136 0.46 -9.40 1.39
C ILE A 136 -0.48 -8.37 2.02
N ILE A 137 -1.23 -7.62 1.20
CA ILE A 137 -2.19 -6.63 1.69
C ILE A 137 -3.28 -7.29 2.55
N ASN A 138 -3.83 -8.43 2.12
CA ASN A 138 -4.86 -9.14 2.88
C ASN A 138 -4.32 -9.72 4.20
N VAL A 139 -3.10 -10.27 4.19
CA VAL A 139 -2.44 -10.78 5.40
C VAL A 139 -2.16 -9.63 6.38
N ALA A 140 -1.61 -8.51 5.90
CA ALA A 140 -1.37 -7.33 6.72
C ALA A 140 -2.68 -6.77 7.31
N LEU A 141 -3.74 -6.71 6.49
CA LEU A 141 -5.07 -6.28 6.92
C LEU A 141 -5.64 -7.22 8.00
N TYR A 142 -5.51 -8.53 7.82
CA TYR A 142 -5.94 -9.53 8.81
C TYR A 142 -5.23 -9.32 10.16
N PHE A 143 -3.90 -9.21 10.16
CA PHE A 143 -3.14 -8.99 11.39
C PHE A 143 -3.48 -7.65 12.06
N HIS A 144 -3.68 -6.60 11.26
CA HIS A 144 -4.10 -5.30 11.77
C HIS A 144 -5.48 -5.38 12.43
N ILE A 145 -6.48 -5.94 11.73
CA ILE A 145 -7.84 -6.12 12.27
C ILE A 145 -7.80 -6.95 13.54
N ARG A 146 -7.09 -8.08 13.54
CA ARG A 146 -6.95 -8.95 14.71
C ARG A 146 -6.36 -8.20 15.89
N LYS A 147 -5.25 -7.48 15.68
CA LYS A 147 -4.59 -6.72 16.76
C LYS A 147 -5.46 -5.59 17.28
N VAL A 148 -6.10 -4.84 16.39
CA VAL A 148 -7.01 -3.77 16.80
C VAL A 148 -8.18 -4.35 17.56
N ASP A 149 -8.88 -5.37 17.04
CA ASP A 149 -10.14 -5.87 17.60
C ASP A 149 -9.94 -6.64 18.92
N GLN A 150 -8.80 -7.34 19.09
CA GLN A 150 -8.49 -8.10 20.31
C GLN A 150 -7.96 -7.25 21.47
N SER A 151 -7.43 -6.05 21.20
CA SER A 151 -6.90 -5.23 22.30
C SER A 151 -8.02 -4.60 23.13
N HIS A 152 -7.87 -4.58 24.45
CA HIS A 152 -8.90 -4.06 25.37
C HIS A 152 -8.59 -2.66 25.87
N THR A 153 -7.30 -2.32 25.94
CA THR A 153 -6.82 -1.03 26.46
C THR A 153 -5.92 -0.30 25.47
N ALA A 154 -5.87 1.03 25.58
CA ALA A 154 -5.01 1.85 24.73
C ALA A 154 -3.51 1.60 24.98
N SER A 155 -3.13 1.16 26.18
CA SER A 155 -1.74 0.85 26.56
C SER A 155 -1.17 -0.34 25.80
N GLU A 156 -2.00 -1.30 25.40
CA GLU A 156 -1.60 -2.46 24.57
C GLU A 156 -1.15 -2.09 23.15
N PHE A 157 -1.38 -0.84 22.74
CA PHE A 157 -0.91 -0.29 21.47
C PHE A 157 0.41 0.47 21.61
N LYS A 158 0.98 0.64 22.82
CA LYS A 158 2.22 1.39 22.99
C LYS A 158 3.35 0.75 22.17
N GLY A 159 3.89 1.50 21.19
CA GLY A 159 4.96 1.02 20.31
C GLY A 159 4.51 0.11 19.16
N TYR A 160 3.20 -0.17 19.05
CA TYR A 160 2.64 -1.01 17.99
C TYR A 160 2.97 -0.48 16.59
N THR A 161 2.95 0.85 16.38
CA THR A 161 3.27 1.46 15.08
C THR A 161 4.69 1.12 14.68
N LEU A 162 5.66 1.35 15.57
CA LEU A 162 7.07 1.11 15.25
C LEU A 162 7.31 -0.36 14.93
N LYS A 163 6.77 -1.27 15.75
CA LYS A 163 6.90 -2.71 15.54
C LYS A 163 6.30 -3.15 14.20
N SER A 164 5.13 -2.63 13.84
CA SER A 164 4.45 -2.99 12.59
C SER A 164 5.23 -2.50 11.37
N TYR A 165 5.80 -1.29 11.44
CA TYR A 165 6.65 -0.75 10.37
C TYR A 165 7.96 -1.51 10.24
N LEU A 166 8.59 -1.92 11.35
CA LEU A 166 9.80 -2.75 11.31
C LEU A 166 9.53 -4.12 10.70
N ILE A 167 8.42 -4.77 11.06
CA ILE A 167 8.01 -6.04 10.45
C ILE A 167 7.75 -5.86 8.95
N GLY A 168 7.07 -4.78 8.57
CA GLY A 168 6.85 -4.44 7.16
C GLY A 168 8.14 -4.20 6.39
N ALA A 169 9.10 -3.48 6.97
CA ALA A 169 10.40 -3.22 6.37
C ALA A 169 11.22 -4.51 6.22
N ALA A 170 11.29 -5.34 7.26
CA ALA A 170 11.97 -6.63 7.21
C ALA A 170 11.34 -7.57 6.16
N GLY A 171 10.00 -7.62 6.10
CA GLY A 171 9.28 -8.37 5.08
C GLY A 171 9.54 -7.87 3.67
N GLY A 172 9.60 -6.54 3.48
CA GLY A 172 9.96 -5.92 2.21
C GLY A 172 11.38 -6.28 1.76
N VAL A 173 12.36 -6.21 2.66
CA VAL A 173 13.74 -6.63 2.37
C VAL A 173 13.79 -8.11 1.96
N ALA A 174 13.13 -8.98 2.71
CA ALA A 174 13.07 -10.41 2.40
C ALA A 174 12.46 -10.67 1.01
N LEU A 175 11.36 -9.98 0.66
CA LEU A 175 10.75 -10.08 -0.67
C LEU A 175 11.69 -9.60 -1.76
N THR A 176 12.40 -8.48 -1.56
CA THR A 176 13.40 -8.00 -2.52
C THR A 176 14.47 -9.06 -2.80
N PHE A 177 14.98 -9.73 -1.76
CA PHE A 177 15.92 -10.84 -1.93
C PHE A 177 15.32 -11.99 -2.74
N ILE A 178 14.09 -12.41 -2.43
CA ILE A 178 13.40 -13.49 -3.17
C ILE A 178 13.25 -13.12 -4.66
N PHE A 179 12.78 -11.90 -4.97
CA PHE A 179 12.63 -11.45 -6.35
C PHE A 179 13.97 -11.32 -7.06
N PHE A 180 15.01 -10.83 -6.39
CA PHE A 180 16.33 -10.67 -6.97
C PHE A 180 16.98 -12.03 -7.29
N THR A 181 16.90 -12.99 -6.37
CA THR A 181 17.38 -14.36 -6.61
C THR A 181 16.58 -15.05 -7.71
N GLY A 182 15.24 -14.90 -7.71
CA GLY A 182 14.39 -15.44 -8.76
C GLY A 182 14.70 -14.86 -10.14
N LEU A 183 14.99 -13.56 -10.22
CA LEU A 183 15.41 -12.88 -11.45
C LEU A 183 16.75 -13.41 -11.95
N ILE A 184 17.76 -13.57 -11.07
CA ILE A 184 19.07 -14.14 -11.44
C ILE A 184 18.89 -15.55 -12.00
N PHE A 185 18.13 -16.41 -11.29
CA PHE A 185 17.88 -17.77 -11.74
C PHE A 185 17.17 -17.82 -13.10
N TYR A 186 16.15 -16.97 -13.29
CA TYR A 186 15.43 -16.87 -14.56
C TYR A 186 16.36 -16.48 -15.71
N VAL A 187 17.20 -15.46 -15.51
CA VAL A 187 18.15 -14.98 -16.53
C VAL A 187 19.21 -16.04 -16.85
N LEU A 188 19.70 -16.80 -15.87
CA LEU A 188 20.74 -17.82 -16.09
C LEU A 188 20.21 -19.13 -16.70
N THR A 189 18.91 -19.41 -16.58
CA THR A 189 18.34 -20.71 -16.97
C THR A 189 17.50 -20.63 -18.25
N PHE A 190 16.76 -19.55 -18.46
CA PHE A 190 15.74 -19.45 -19.52
C PHE A 190 16.05 -18.39 -20.59
N ARG A 191 17.20 -17.74 -20.49
CA ARG A 191 17.71 -16.80 -21.50
C ARG A 191 19.07 -17.27 -21.99
#